data_AF-A0AAV5Q2M9-F1
#
_entry.id   AF-A0AAV5Q2M9-F1
#
_cell.length_a   1.000
_cell.length_b   1.000
_cell.length_c   1.000
_cell.angle_alpha   90.00
_cell.angle_beta   90.00
_cell.angle_gamma   90.00
#
_symmetry.space_group_name_H-M   'P 1'
#
loop_
_entity.id
_entity.type
_entity.pdbx_description
1 polymer ?
#
loop_
_entity_poly.entity_id
_entity_poly.type
_entity_poly.pdbx_seq_one_letter_code
_entity_poly.pdbx_strand_id
1 'polypeptide(L)'
;MFSKLSQLAQAKPDTGTAQRLLHTDTPEIDEITQPNEIQNTMAQSRTPTPTSTPMPTPTPTPIPLDSITGLDENQLDQLKSRLAKFSKYDKLYPRLYDAYKIEKKKTSIIDQFETVLKEFTPLIGISDVDGFKFYLQERQNKFEIMSKEIKTLNEEITTLKGKVGEMGKLEWKVREGDVEMRKTKKQVQELKKEKEQWLKIKDELTKEKDSLLDYKITKEKELITIANSQSINQTVSENENDSHNKENIQANEITNTNDNNEQLSILRKQKQELKVSVKNLEEEKKVLSLKIASLETEKEEILASTKVESKHTEKQGQKESQLPLVNVDQSLSNELATLRSTVKVKEEEIEELKDMLKDVGSTLVETKENSKSAADFERKAHQLQIEVDEKKNELEILRLQNSNALTDYEKTKASLTKKYEEVLNQLEDSFKRIKQLTNENQELSKKVEVLDTQLKKVSLSEVKLSGQANSLIKEKDKLKAQLESMNKAKSTDENIKLELTNLKNTLSRKEKILSETENRVKYLQEEKNKLNDSLIELKVQSKQLIGKESEYDQMKGKLSELNEKLHKDVTEGNIQLNKVILERNKLIKRVEELEDQYNDVKDFNSSSNEIVDELKKKN
;
A
#
# COMPACT_ATOMS: atom_id res chain seq x y z
N MET A 1 11.13 25.21 17.82
CA MET A 1 11.47 26.36 16.95
C MET A 1 10.45 27.51 16.99
N PHE A 2 9.20 27.29 17.41
CA PHE A 2 8.17 28.35 17.48
C PHE A 2 8.30 29.37 18.62
N SER A 3 9.11 29.09 19.66
CA SER A 3 9.27 30.02 20.80
C SER A 3 10.18 31.22 20.50
N LYS A 4 11.15 31.07 19.57
CA LYS A 4 12.03 32.18 19.14
C LYS A 4 11.35 33.19 18.20
N LEU A 5 10.24 32.80 17.56
CA LEU A 5 9.44 33.69 16.71
C LEU A 5 8.57 34.66 17.52
N SER A 6 8.27 34.36 18.79
CA SER A 6 7.45 35.22 19.64
C SER A 6 8.26 36.34 20.31
N GLN A 7 9.57 36.12 20.55
CA GLN A 7 10.43 37.11 21.20
C GLN A 7 10.97 38.20 20.27
N LEU A 8 11.00 37.98 18.94
CA LEU A 8 11.38 39.04 17.98
C LEU A 8 10.22 39.98 17.60
N ALA A 9 8.97 39.63 17.93
CA ALA A 9 7.79 40.45 17.64
C ALA A 9 7.55 41.60 18.64
N GLN A 10 8.37 41.72 19.69
CA GLN A 10 8.21 42.75 20.74
C GLN A 10 9.10 43.99 20.58
N ALA A 11 10.02 44.03 19.61
CA ALA A 11 10.66 45.27 19.21
C ALA A 11 9.82 45.92 18.12
N LYS A 12 8.79 46.70 18.49
CA LYS A 12 8.12 47.59 17.52
C LYS A 12 9.15 48.62 17.03
N PRO A 13 9.58 48.60 15.76
CA PRO A 13 10.20 49.78 15.19
C PRO A 13 9.15 50.89 15.21
N ASP A 14 9.52 52.09 15.65
CA ASP A 14 8.65 53.26 15.64
C ASP A 14 8.36 53.67 14.19
N THR A 15 7.39 52.99 13.58
CA THR A 15 6.98 53.15 12.18
C THR A 15 6.46 54.55 11.88
N GLY A 16 5.95 55.26 12.90
CA GLY A 16 5.50 56.65 12.79
C GLY A 16 6.67 57.60 12.57
N THR A 17 7.78 57.41 13.28
CA THR A 17 8.98 58.24 13.13
C THR A 17 9.71 57.96 11.81
N ALA A 18 9.78 56.70 11.38
CA ALA A 18 10.40 56.33 10.09
C ALA A 18 9.60 56.86 8.89
N GLN A 19 8.27 56.75 8.89
CA GLN A 19 7.43 57.35 7.85
C GLN A 19 7.58 58.87 7.81
N ARG A 20 7.58 59.53 8.97
CA ARG A 20 7.71 60.99 9.06
C ARG A 20 9.06 61.49 8.55
N LEU A 21 10.14 60.72 8.75
CA LEU A 21 11.49 61.01 8.22
C LEU A 21 11.64 60.76 6.72
N LEU A 22 10.93 59.77 6.16
CA LEU A 22 10.93 59.53 4.71
C LEU A 22 10.10 60.59 3.95
N HIS A 23 9.02 61.09 4.56
CA HIS A 23 8.16 62.15 4.01
C HIS A 23 8.60 63.57 4.38
N THR A 24 9.63 63.76 5.20
CA THR A 24 10.24 65.08 5.34
C THR A 24 10.98 65.41 4.05
N ASP A 25 10.45 66.38 3.32
CA ASP A 25 11.03 66.91 2.10
C ASP A 25 12.43 67.44 2.39
N THR A 26 13.40 66.94 1.64
CA THR A 26 14.71 67.57 1.55
C THR A 26 14.48 68.93 0.88
N PRO A 27 14.94 70.06 1.44
CA PRO A 27 14.68 71.38 0.84
C PRO A 27 15.10 71.38 -0.63
N GLU A 28 14.21 71.87 -1.52
CA GLU A 28 14.38 71.81 -2.97
C GLU A 28 15.70 72.45 -3.43
N ILE A 29 16.36 71.80 -4.39
CA ILE A 29 17.62 72.24 -4.99
C ILE A 29 17.48 73.63 -5.65
N ASP A 30 16.27 74.05 -6.03
CA ASP A 30 16.01 75.35 -6.65
C ASP A 30 16.14 76.54 -5.68
N GLU A 31 16.13 76.31 -4.36
CA GLU A 31 16.50 77.32 -3.35
C GLU A 31 18.01 77.37 -3.04
N ILE A 32 18.79 76.43 -3.58
CA ILE A 32 20.26 76.35 -3.44
C ILE A 32 20.89 76.64 -4.81
N THR A 33 20.64 77.83 -5.36
CA THR A 33 21.33 78.26 -6.58
C THR A 33 22.81 78.51 -6.25
N GLN A 34 23.70 77.73 -6.86
CA GLN A 34 25.12 78.08 -6.89
C GLN A 34 25.28 79.44 -7.62
N PRO A 35 26.19 80.32 -7.20
CA PRO A 35 26.51 81.49 -8.00
C PRO A 35 27.17 81.05 -9.33
N ASN A 36 26.43 81.11 -10.45
CA ASN A 36 26.92 81.03 -11.83
C ASN A 36 28.02 82.11 -12.05
N GLU A 37 29.11 81.97 -12.81
CA GLU A 37 29.51 81.21 -14.02
C GLU A 37 31.05 80.90 -13.93
N ILE A 38 31.67 79.99 -14.70
CA ILE A 38 32.05 80.08 -16.13
C ILE A 38 32.13 78.67 -16.76
N GLN A 39 31.62 78.57 -17.99
CA GLN A 39 31.56 77.40 -18.89
C GLN A 39 32.94 76.81 -19.24
N ASN A 40 33.08 75.47 -19.27
CA ASN A 40 33.48 74.73 -20.48
C ASN A 40 33.50 73.18 -20.36
N THR A 41 33.08 72.55 -21.46
CA THR A 41 33.40 71.21 -22.01
C THR A 41 33.01 69.90 -21.29
N MET A 42 32.03 69.23 -21.92
CA MET A 42 31.98 67.82 -22.33
C MET A 42 32.34 66.67 -21.35
N ALA A 43 31.30 65.87 -21.10
CA ALA A 43 31.20 64.41 -21.28
C ALA A 43 31.91 63.43 -20.30
N GLN A 44 31.08 62.44 -19.92
CA GLN A 44 31.37 61.07 -19.46
C GLN A 44 31.72 60.81 -17.97
N SER A 45 30.71 60.28 -17.27
CA SER A 45 30.69 58.92 -16.69
C SER A 45 32.02 58.35 -16.16
N ARG A 46 32.17 58.32 -14.83
CA ARG A 46 32.19 57.10 -13.99
C ARG A 46 32.65 57.47 -12.58
N THR A 47 31.99 56.85 -11.61
CA THR A 47 32.31 56.82 -10.18
C THR A 47 33.76 56.37 -9.91
N PRO A 48 34.40 56.94 -8.87
CA PRO A 48 35.22 56.11 -8.00
C PRO A 48 34.92 56.30 -6.50
N THR A 49 35.03 55.15 -5.85
CA THR A 49 35.14 54.84 -4.42
C THR A 49 36.02 55.81 -3.62
N PRO A 50 35.69 56.17 -2.37
CA PRO A 50 36.55 57.01 -1.55
C PRO A 50 37.66 56.17 -0.89
N THR A 51 38.92 56.52 -1.16
CA THR A 51 40.05 56.21 -0.27
C THR A 51 40.54 57.53 0.30
N SER A 52 40.13 57.87 1.52
CA SER A 52 40.58 59.06 2.22
C SER A 52 41.83 58.74 3.03
N THR A 53 42.99 59.03 2.45
CA THR A 53 44.25 59.27 3.18
C THR A 53 44.12 60.59 3.95
N PRO A 54 44.56 60.70 5.21
CA PRO A 54 44.48 61.95 5.96
C PRO A 54 45.54 62.94 5.44
N MET A 55 45.10 64.08 4.90
CA MET A 55 45.99 65.21 4.60
C MET A 55 46.39 65.93 5.89
N PRO A 56 47.63 66.45 5.99
CA PRO A 56 48.09 67.20 7.14
C PRO A 56 47.44 68.59 7.17
N THR A 57 46.99 68.95 8.37
CA THR A 57 46.56 70.28 8.79
C THR A 57 47.65 71.32 8.50
N PRO A 58 47.37 72.42 7.76
CA PRO A 58 48.25 73.57 7.79
C PRO A 58 48.01 74.38 9.07
N THR A 59 49.08 74.51 9.85
CA THR A 59 49.24 75.37 11.02
C THR A 59 48.83 76.82 10.69
N PRO A 60 48.05 77.52 11.55
CA PRO A 60 47.74 78.93 11.34
C PRO A 60 48.98 79.77 11.69
N THR A 61 49.59 80.41 10.69
CA THR A 61 50.58 81.46 10.93
C THR A 61 49.83 82.73 11.41
N PRO A 62 50.19 83.33 12.55
CA PRO A 62 49.59 84.60 12.96
C PRO A 62 50.12 85.70 12.04
N ILE A 63 49.21 86.38 11.34
CA ILE A 63 49.52 87.61 10.61
C ILE A 63 49.65 88.74 11.64
N PRO A 64 50.73 89.54 11.65
CA PRO A 64 50.87 90.70 12.54
C PRO A 64 49.79 91.76 12.26
N LEU A 65 49.24 92.35 13.33
CA LEU A 65 48.06 93.22 13.31
C LEU A 65 48.34 94.69 12.88
N ASP A 66 49.47 94.98 12.24
CA ASP A 66 49.94 96.37 11.99
C ASP A 66 50.05 96.75 10.50
N SER A 67 49.19 96.22 9.62
CA SER A 67 49.20 96.61 8.19
C SER A 67 47.81 96.82 7.60
N ILE A 68 46.94 97.53 8.33
CA ILE A 68 45.60 97.95 7.86
C ILE A 68 45.56 99.47 7.65
N THR A 69 46.49 100.01 6.87
CA THR A 69 46.46 101.44 6.44
C THR A 69 46.99 101.60 5.02
N GLY A 70 46.51 100.76 4.09
CA GLY A 70 46.90 100.85 2.68
C GLY A 70 46.25 99.83 1.76
N LEU A 71 44.97 99.49 1.99
CA LEU A 71 44.22 98.64 1.05
C LEU A 71 43.71 99.52 -0.10
N ASP A 72 44.25 99.30 -1.29
CA ASP A 72 43.72 99.82 -2.55
C ASP A 72 42.23 99.43 -2.68
N GLU A 73 41.41 100.33 -3.21
CA GLU A 73 39.94 100.25 -3.21
C GLU A 73 39.43 98.95 -3.86
N ASN A 74 40.15 98.47 -4.88
CA ASN A 74 39.92 97.18 -5.54
C ASN A 74 40.15 95.96 -4.64
N GLN A 75 41.15 95.99 -3.75
CA GLN A 75 41.41 94.88 -2.82
C GLN A 75 40.40 94.87 -1.66
N LEU A 76 39.94 96.05 -1.24
CA LEU A 76 38.91 96.18 -0.23
C LEU A 76 37.56 95.63 -0.73
N ASP A 77 37.20 95.87 -1.98
CA ASP A 77 35.97 95.34 -2.57
C ASP A 77 36.05 93.83 -2.84
N GLN A 78 37.22 93.30 -3.21
CA GLN A 78 37.43 91.86 -3.25
C GLN A 78 37.29 91.22 -1.86
N LEU A 79 37.84 91.85 -0.82
CA LEU A 79 37.71 91.36 0.56
C LEU A 79 36.26 91.42 1.04
N LYS A 80 35.53 92.50 0.77
CA LYS A 80 34.09 92.62 1.05
C LYS A 80 33.28 91.58 0.28
N SER A 81 33.60 91.32 -0.99
CA SER A 81 32.91 90.29 -1.79
C SER A 81 33.16 88.88 -1.24
N ARG A 82 34.39 88.58 -0.81
CA ARG A 82 34.73 87.31 -0.15
C ARG A 82 34.03 87.20 1.21
N LEU A 83 34.03 88.26 2.01
CA LEU A 83 33.35 88.29 3.31
C LEU A 83 31.83 88.15 3.14
N ALA A 84 31.25 88.75 2.11
CA ALA A 84 29.84 88.57 1.76
C ALA A 84 29.54 87.13 1.29
N LYS A 85 30.46 86.49 0.56
CA LYS A 85 30.35 85.06 0.21
C LYS A 85 30.45 84.17 1.46
N PHE A 86 31.38 84.44 2.36
CA PHE A 86 31.46 83.74 3.65
C PHE A 86 30.19 83.92 4.48
N SER A 87 29.67 85.14 4.57
CA SER A 87 28.42 85.42 5.30
C SER A 87 27.19 84.74 4.66
N LYS A 88 27.20 84.53 3.33
CA LYS A 88 26.20 83.69 2.65
C LYS A 88 26.40 82.21 2.99
N TYR A 89 27.62 81.68 2.90
CA TYR A 89 27.90 80.28 3.25
C TYR A 89 27.61 79.97 4.71
N ASP A 90 27.88 80.90 5.62
CA ASP A 90 27.59 80.75 7.05
C ASP A 90 26.08 80.62 7.34
N LYS A 91 25.24 81.23 6.51
CA LYS A 91 23.78 81.07 6.55
C LYS A 91 23.29 79.78 5.89
N LEU A 92 23.97 79.29 4.84
CA LEU A 92 23.60 78.05 4.14
C LEU A 92 24.13 76.79 4.85
N TYR A 93 25.23 76.90 5.60
CA TYR A 93 25.90 75.75 6.21
C TYR A 93 25.01 74.97 7.19
N PRO A 94 24.24 75.62 8.10
CA PRO A 94 23.30 74.89 8.96
C PRO A 94 22.25 74.11 8.17
N ARG A 95 21.70 74.70 7.10
CA ARG A 95 20.70 74.03 6.23
C ARG A 95 21.29 72.83 5.50
N LEU A 96 22.49 72.97 4.95
CA LEU A 96 23.18 71.88 4.27
C LEU A 96 23.54 70.75 5.26
N TYR A 97 23.94 71.11 6.48
CA TYR A 97 24.24 70.16 7.53
C TYR A 97 22.99 69.40 8.00
N ASP A 98 21.86 70.07 8.13
CA ASP A 98 20.59 69.45 8.48
C ASP A 98 20.05 68.57 7.33
N ALA A 99 20.16 69.01 6.08
CA ALA A 99 19.86 68.20 4.91
C ALA A 99 20.73 66.93 4.86
N TYR A 100 22.04 67.06 5.11
CA TYR A 100 22.95 65.92 5.19
C TYR A 100 22.60 64.96 6.34
N LYS A 101 22.23 65.48 7.52
CA LYS A 101 21.76 64.63 8.64
C LYS A 101 20.50 63.86 8.29
N ILE A 102 19.54 64.52 7.62
CA ILE A 102 18.29 63.89 7.19
C ILE A 102 18.59 62.81 6.15
N GLU A 103 19.42 63.12 5.15
CA GLU A 103 19.79 62.18 4.10
C GLU A 103 20.52 60.97 4.68
N LYS A 104 21.49 61.19 5.57
CA LYS A 104 22.21 60.11 6.26
C LYS A 104 21.27 59.22 7.08
N LYS A 105 20.25 59.79 7.71
CA LYS A 105 19.21 59.01 8.42
C LYS A 105 18.33 58.23 7.44
N LYS A 106 17.95 58.81 6.30
CA LYS A 106 17.20 58.12 5.24
C LYS A 106 18.00 56.94 4.68
N THR A 107 19.27 57.14 4.34
CA THR A 107 20.18 56.08 3.89
C THR A 107 20.28 54.97 4.93
N SER A 108 20.46 55.31 6.21
CA SER A 108 20.52 54.31 7.27
C SER A 108 19.22 53.48 7.41
N ILE A 109 18.05 54.07 7.19
CA ILE A 109 16.77 53.35 7.22
C ILE A 109 16.64 52.45 5.98
N ILE A 110 17.04 52.95 4.81
CA ILE A 110 17.05 52.17 3.56
C ILE A 110 17.99 50.97 3.69
N ASP A 111 19.20 51.15 4.23
CA ASP A 111 20.16 50.07 4.45
C ASP A 111 19.62 48.98 5.38
N GLN A 112 18.94 49.39 6.47
CA GLN A 112 18.27 48.46 7.38
C GLN A 112 17.15 47.69 6.67
N PHE A 113 16.33 48.38 5.88
CA PHE A 113 15.26 47.77 5.12
C PHE A 113 15.78 46.81 4.04
N GLU A 114 16.84 47.17 3.32
CA GLU A 114 17.48 46.30 2.34
C GLU A 114 18.09 45.06 2.99
N THR A 115 18.68 45.21 4.18
CA THR A 115 19.21 44.07 4.95
C THR A 115 18.10 43.10 5.29
N VAL A 116 16.97 43.59 5.81
CA VAL A 116 15.80 42.75 6.12
C VAL A 116 15.22 42.13 4.84
N LEU A 117 15.11 42.88 3.74
CA LEU A 117 14.66 42.33 2.47
C LEU A 117 15.54 41.16 2.00
N LYS A 118 16.87 41.31 2.05
CA LYS A 118 17.83 40.25 1.67
C LYS A 118 17.75 39.01 2.56
N GLU A 119 17.41 39.18 3.84
CA GLU A 119 17.29 38.06 4.78
C GLU A 119 16.00 37.24 4.56
N PHE A 120 14.88 37.90 4.26
CA PHE A 120 13.56 37.27 4.18
C PHE A 120 13.06 37.01 2.75
N THR A 121 13.79 37.51 1.75
CA THR A 121 13.48 37.34 0.33
C THR A 121 14.76 37.12 -0.47
N PRO A 122 14.71 36.42 -1.61
CA PRO A 122 15.88 36.19 -2.47
C PRO A 122 16.32 37.44 -3.27
N LEU A 123 15.90 38.64 -2.86
CA LEU A 123 16.16 39.89 -3.59
C LEU A 123 17.53 40.47 -3.27
N ILE A 124 18.14 41.09 -4.28
CA ILE A 124 19.48 41.69 -4.19
C ILE A 124 19.41 43.12 -3.63
N GLY A 125 18.25 43.78 -3.68
CA GLY A 125 18.05 45.13 -3.17
C GLY A 125 16.68 45.69 -3.51
N ILE A 126 16.38 46.91 -3.06
CA ILE A 126 15.06 47.52 -3.28
C ILE A 126 14.80 47.88 -4.75
N SER A 127 15.86 47.92 -5.57
CA SER A 127 15.79 48.20 -7.01
C SER A 127 15.28 47.01 -7.85
N ASP A 128 15.26 45.79 -7.31
CA ASP A 128 14.84 44.59 -8.04
C ASP A 128 13.32 44.35 -7.95
N VAL A 129 12.57 45.24 -8.59
CA VAL A 129 11.09 45.24 -8.57
C VAL A 129 10.52 44.01 -9.27
N ASP A 130 11.13 43.55 -10.36
CA ASP A 130 10.64 42.41 -11.13
C ASP A 130 10.97 41.08 -10.44
N GLY A 131 12.14 40.97 -9.79
CA GLY A 131 12.46 39.86 -8.89
C GLY A 131 11.45 39.77 -7.74
N PHE A 132 11.03 40.91 -7.17
CA PHE A 132 10.03 40.92 -6.08
C PHE A 132 8.66 40.43 -6.56
N LYS A 133 8.21 40.87 -7.74
CA LYS A 133 6.96 40.38 -8.34
C LYS A 133 7.01 38.88 -8.58
N PHE A 134 8.12 38.37 -9.11
CA PHE A 134 8.30 36.94 -9.34
C PHE A 134 8.25 36.16 -8.02
N TYR A 135 8.95 36.61 -6.98
CA TYR A 135 8.92 35.99 -5.66
C TYR A 135 7.51 35.96 -5.05
N LEU A 136 6.75 37.07 -5.15
CA LEU A 136 5.37 37.11 -4.67
C LEU A 136 4.48 36.14 -5.45
N GLN A 137 4.64 36.06 -6.77
CA GLN A 137 3.90 35.14 -7.61
C GLN A 137 4.25 33.68 -7.31
N GLU A 138 5.53 33.36 -7.11
CA GLU A 138 5.99 32.02 -6.72
C GLU A 138 5.42 31.63 -5.34
N ARG A 139 5.44 32.55 -4.38
CA ARG A 139 4.84 32.35 -3.06
C ARG A 139 3.33 32.12 -3.15
N GLN A 140 2.65 32.88 -4.00
CA GLN A 140 1.21 32.73 -4.23
C GLN A 140 0.89 31.39 -4.90
N ASN A 141 1.65 31.00 -5.92
CA ASN A 141 1.52 29.71 -6.58
C ASN A 141 1.75 28.56 -5.58
N LYS A 142 2.78 28.67 -4.73
CA LYS A 142 3.05 27.70 -3.66
C LYS A 142 1.89 27.61 -2.67
N PHE A 143 1.32 28.75 -2.27
CA PHE A 143 0.14 28.79 -1.41
C PHE A 143 -1.07 28.14 -2.07
N GLU A 144 -1.29 28.36 -3.37
CA GLU A 144 -2.39 27.76 -4.12
C GLU A 144 -2.22 26.24 -4.24
N ILE A 145 -1.01 25.77 -4.54
CA ILE A 145 -0.68 24.34 -4.59
C ILE A 145 -0.90 23.70 -3.21
N MET A 146 -0.36 24.28 -2.15
CA MET A 146 -0.55 23.78 -0.79
C MET A 146 -2.03 23.81 -0.37
N SER A 147 -2.78 24.84 -0.76
CA SER A 147 -4.22 24.91 -0.50
C SER A 147 -5.01 23.84 -1.25
N LYS A 148 -4.63 23.53 -2.50
CA LYS A 148 -5.20 22.40 -3.26
C LYS A 148 -4.89 21.08 -2.58
N GLU A 149 -3.65 20.88 -2.12
CA GLU A 149 -3.23 19.66 -1.45
C GLU A 149 -3.92 19.48 -0.08
N ILE A 150 -4.12 20.56 0.67
CA ILE A 150 -4.94 20.54 1.89
C ILE A 150 -6.39 20.13 1.59
N LYS A 151 -6.97 20.60 0.48
CA LYS A 151 -8.33 20.20 0.08
C LYS A 151 -8.38 18.72 -0.29
N THR A 152 -7.45 18.23 -1.12
CA THR A 152 -7.40 16.81 -1.49
C THR A 152 -7.15 15.91 -0.29
N LEU A 153 -6.28 16.32 0.64
CA LEU A 153 -6.08 15.59 1.90
C LEU A 153 -7.34 15.57 2.76
N ASN A 154 -8.09 16.67 2.83
CA ASN A 154 -9.37 16.69 3.55
C ASN A 154 -10.44 15.80 2.90
N GLU A 155 -10.51 15.77 1.57
CA GLU A 155 -11.38 14.86 0.81
C GLU A 155 -10.98 13.39 1.04
N GLU A 156 -9.68 13.10 1.08
CA GLU A 156 -9.18 11.77 1.40
C GLU A 156 -9.48 11.38 2.86
N ILE A 157 -9.29 12.28 3.81
CA ILE A 157 -9.64 12.07 5.23
C ILE A 157 -11.13 11.79 5.39
N THR A 158 -12.00 12.55 4.73
CA THR A 158 -13.46 12.32 4.79
C THR A 158 -13.84 10.98 4.17
N THR A 159 -13.21 10.60 3.06
CA THR A 159 -13.39 9.29 2.42
C THR A 159 -12.92 8.15 3.32
N LEU A 160 -11.73 8.27 3.92
CA LEU A 160 -11.18 7.30 4.87
C LEU A 160 -12.05 7.18 6.12
N LYS A 161 -12.55 8.30 6.66
CA LYS A 161 -13.49 8.29 7.79
C LYS A 161 -14.79 7.57 7.46
N GLY A 162 -15.29 7.71 6.23
CA GLY A 162 -16.41 6.91 5.71
C GLY A 162 -16.09 5.41 5.69
N LYS A 163 -14.96 5.02 5.10
CA LYS A 163 -14.50 3.62 5.05
C LYS A 163 -14.26 3.01 6.43
N VAL A 164 -13.70 3.77 7.37
CA VAL A 164 -13.52 3.33 8.77
C VAL A 164 -14.88 3.12 9.45
N GLY A 165 -15.86 3.98 9.18
CA GLY A 165 -17.24 3.79 9.65
C GLY A 165 -17.90 2.52 9.09
N GLU A 166 -17.67 2.21 7.81
CA GLU A 166 -18.12 0.96 7.20
C GLU A 166 -17.40 -0.27 7.77
N MET A 167 -16.09 -0.19 7.98
CA MET A 167 -15.28 -1.24 8.59
C MET A 167 -15.75 -1.53 10.01
N GLY A 168 -16.06 -0.51 10.81
CA GLY A 168 -16.64 -0.67 12.15
C GLY A 168 -18.01 -1.36 12.13
N LYS A 169 -18.85 -1.08 11.12
CA LYS A 169 -20.12 -1.81 10.93
C LYS A 169 -19.90 -3.28 10.56
N LEU A 170 -18.89 -3.58 9.75
CA LEU A 170 -18.49 -4.95 9.42
C LEU A 170 -17.94 -5.68 10.63
N GLU A 171 -17.04 -5.07 11.41
CA GLU A 171 -16.52 -5.65 12.66
C GLU A 171 -17.64 -5.97 13.64
N TRP A 172 -18.62 -5.08 13.78
CA TRP A 172 -19.79 -5.32 14.63
C TRP A 172 -20.59 -6.55 14.14
N LYS A 173 -20.85 -6.66 12.84
CA LYS A 173 -21.53 -7.83 12.25
C LYS A 173 -20.73 -9.12 12.40
N VAL A 174 -19.40 -9.07 12.31
CA VAL A 174 -18.53 -10.23 12.54
C VAL A 174 -18.63 -10.69 14.00
N ARG A 175 -18.60 -9.74 14.96
CA ARG A 175 -18.80 -10.07 16.38
C ARG A 175 -20.19 -10.66 16.65
N GLU A 176 -21.23 -10.15 16.01
CA GLU A 176 -22.59 -10.69 16.13
C GLU A 176 -22.65 -12.13 15.59
N GLY A 177 -22.05 -12.38 14.42
CA GLY A 177 -21.90 -13.72 13.85
C GLY A 177 -21.10 -14.67 14.74
N ASP A 178 -20.04 -14.22 15.41
CA ASP A 178 -19.26 -15.02 16.36
C ASP A 178 -20.09 -15.43 17.59
N VAL A 179 -20.95 -14.55 18.09
CA VAL A 179 -21.86 -14.86 19.20
C VAL A 179 -22.85 -15.95 18.79
N GLU A 180 -23.41 -15.83 17.59
CA GLU A 180 -24.36 -16.80 17.03
C GLU A 180 -23.69 -18.14 16.72
N MET A 181 -22.44 -18.12 16.23
CA MET A 181 -21.61 -19.30 16.04
C MET A 181 -21.31 -20.02 17.36
N ARG A 182 -21.04 -19.28 18.45
CA ARG A 182 -20.88 -19.90 19.79
C ARG A 182 -22.16 -20.55 20.27
N LYS A 183 -23.32 -19.94 20.00
CA LYS A 183 -24.63 -20.46 20.40
C LYS A 183 -24.95 -21.76 19.66
N THR A 184 -24.78 -21.77 18.35
CA THR A 184 -24.94 -22.97 17.51
C THR A 184 -23.93 -24.06 17.86
N LYS A 185 -22.67 -23.71 18.14
CA LYS A 185 -21.66 -24.67 18.60
C LYS A 185 -22.04 -25.36 19.92
N LYS A 186 -22.65 -24.64 20.87
CA LYS A 186 -23.19 -25.24 22.11
C LYS A 186 -24.33 -26.21 21.81
N GLN A 187 -25.28 -25.83 20.95
CA GLN A 187 -26.38 -26.71 20.54
C GLN A 187 -25.88 -27.98 19.84
N VAL A 188 -24.87 -27.87 18.96
CA VAL A 188 -24.26 -29.03 18.31
C VAL A 188 -23.58 -29.96 19.33
N GLN A 189 -22.94 -29.42 20.37
CA GLN A 189 -22.36 -30.23 21.44
C GLN A 189 -23.43 -30.94 22.27
N GLU A 190 -24.56 -30.29 22.56
CA GLU A 190 -25.70 -30.91 23.26
C GLU A 190 -26.31 -32.04 22.43
N LEU A 191 -26.60 -31.80 21.15
CA LEU A 191 -27.10 -32.83 20.24
C LEU A 191 -26.12 -34.00 20.10
N LYS A 192 -24.80 -33.74 20.15
CA LYS A 192 -23.79 -34.80 20.10
C LYS A 192 -23.83 -35.67 21.36
N LYS A 193 -24.00 -35.06 22.54
CA LYS A 193 -24.16 -35.81 23.80
C LYS A 193 -25.44 -36.63 23.81
N GLU A 194 -26.54 -36.06 23.33
CA GLU A 194 -27.83 -36.75 23.23
C GLU A 194 -27.77 -37.94 22.26
N LYS A 195 -27.10 -37.77 21.10
CA LYS A 195 -26.85 -38.87 20.16
C LYS A 195 -26.03 -39.99 20.80
N GLU A 196 -25.02 -39.65 21.60
CA GLU A 196 -24.18 -40.63 22.29
C GLU A 196 -24.97 -41.39 23.38
N GLN A 197 -25.88 -40.71 24.08
CA GLN A 197 -26.82 -41.36 25.00
C GLN A 197 -27.77 -42.30 24.26
N TRP A 198 -28.33 -41.88 23.13
CA TRP A 198 -29.18 -42.72 22.28
C TRP A 198 -28.45 -43.97 21.76
N LEU A 199 -27.18 -43.84 21.41
CA LEU A 199 -26.34 -44.99 21.03
C LEU A 199 -26.19 -45.99 22.17
N LYS A 200 -25.92 -45.52 23.40
CA LYS A 200 -25.83 -46.40 24.58
C LYS A 200 -27.15 -47.12 24.85
N ILE A 201 -28.27 -46.40 24.81
CA ILE A 201 -29.61 -46.99 24.99
C ILE A 201 -29.89 -48.03 23.91
N LYS A 202 -29.53 -47.74 22.65
CA LYS A 202 -29.70 -48.69 21.54
C LYS A 202 -28.88 -49.96 21.77
N ASP A 203 -27.62 -49.82 22.20
CA ASP A 203 -26.74 -50.96 22.46
C ASP A 203 -27.26 -51.81 23.64
N GLU A 204 -27.77 -51.17 24.70
CA GLU A 204 -28.44 -51.85 25.82
C GLU A 204 -29.68 -52.61 25.35
N LEU A 205 -30.53 -51.97 24.53
CA LEU A 205 -31.73 -52.61 23.99
C LEU A 205 -31.39 -53.80 23.08
N THR A 206 -30.30 -53.73 22.32
CA THR A 206 -29.83 -54.88 21.52
C THR A 206 -29.34 -56.02 22.40
N LYS A 207 -28.60 -55.73 23.48
CA LYS A 207 -28.17 -56.76 24.44
C LYS A 207 -29.35 -57.42 25.14
N GLU A 208 -30.35 -56.64 25.51
CA GLU A 208 -31.58 -57.16 26.11
C GLU A 208 -32.38 -58.00 25.11
N LYS A 209 -32.46 -57.57 23.84
CA LYS A 209 -33.09 -58.37 22.78
C LYS A 209 -32.37 -59.70 22.57
N ASP A 210 -31.04 -59.70 22.56
CA ASP A 210 -30.22 -60.90 22.36
C ASP A 210 -30.33 -61.85 23.57
N SER A 211 -30.36 -61.33 24.81
CA SER A 211 -30.56 -62.15 26.01
C SER A 211 -31.97 -62.76 26.06
N LEU A 212 -32.98 -62.03 25.58
CA LEU A 212 -34.36 -62.54 25.45
C LEU A 212 -34.46 -63.62 24.37
N LEU A 213 -33.70 -63.48 23.28
CA LEU A 213 -33.62 -64.49 22.24
C LEU A 213 -32.94 -65.76 22.77
N ASP A 214 -31.82 -65.62 23.49
CA ASP A 214 -31.14 -66.73 24.15
C ASP A 214 -32.04 -67.42 25.16
N TYR A 215 -32.78 -66.66 25.98
CA TYR A 215 -33.77 -67.21 26.92
C TYR A 215 -34.89 -67.98 26.20
N LYS A 216 -35.34 -67.48 25.04
CA LYS A 216 -36.36 -68.15 24.24
C LYS A 216 -35.82 -69.47 23.66
N ILE A 217 -34.59 -69.45 23.16
CA ILE A 217 -33.90 -70.63 22.62
C ILE A 217 -33.67 -71.68 23.72
N THR A 218 -33.24 -71.28 24.93
CA THR A 218 -33.04 -72.22 26.03
C THR A 218 -34.36 -72.84 26.49
N LYS A 219 -35.42 -72.04 26.62
CA LYS A 219 -36.75 -72.56 26.97
C LYS A 219 -37.32 -73.49 25.90
N GLU A 220 -37.09 -73.20 24.63
CA GLU A 220 -37.49 -74.07 23.52
C GLU A 220 -36.69 -75.39 23.51
N LYS A 221 -35.40 -75.34 23.82
CA LYS A 221 -34.57 -76.54 24.04
C LYS A 221 -35.03 -77.38 25.23
N GLU A 222 -35.41 -76.76 26.34
CA GLU A 222 -35.99 -77.45 27.50
C GLU A 222 -37.32 -78.14 27.13
N LEU A 223 -38.20 -77.46 26.39
CA LEU A 223 -39.45 -78.04 25.90
C LEU A 223 -39.22 -79.22 24.96
N ILE A 224 -38.25 -79.13 24.05
CA ILE A 224 -37.85 -80.25 23.18
C ILE A 224 -37.30 -81.42 24.02
N THR A 225 -36.55 -81.14 25.09
CA THR A 225 -36.02 -82.18 25.99
C THR A 225 -37.14 -82.87 26.78
N ILE A 226 -38.16 -82.12 27.20
CA ILE A 226 -39.37 -82.65 27.85
C ILE A 226 -40.19 -83.49 26.85
N ALA A 227 -40.36 -83.02 25.62
CA ALA A 227 -41.07 -83.77 24.57
C ALA A 227 -40.33 -85.07 24.17
N ASN A 228 -39.01 -85.03 24.11
CA ASN A 228 -38.19 -86.21 23.83
C ASN A 228 -38.22 -87.21 24.99
N SER A 229 -38.18 -86.77 26.24
CA SER A 229 -38.32 -87.66 27.41
C SER A 229 -39.74 -88.26 27.53
N GLN A 230 -40.78 -87.53 27.12
CA GLN A 230 -42.14 -88.08 27.00
C GLN A 230 -42.28 -89.10 25.86
N SER A 231 -41.59 -88.89 24.73
CA SER A 231 -41.56 -89.85 23.61
C SER A 231 -40.76 -91.12 23.93
N ILE A 232 -39.73 -91.01 24.78
CA ILE A 232 -38.94 -92.16 25.28
C ILE A 232 -39.77 -93.00 26.27
N ASN A 233 -40.63 -92.40 27.09
CA ASN A 233 -41.50 -93.18 27.99
C ASN A 233 -42.66 -93.88 27.27
N GLN A 234 -42.93 -93.54 26.01
CA GLN A 234 -43.97 -94.19 25.18
C GLN A 234 -43.40 -95.30 24.27
N THR A 235 -42.07 -95.52 24.28
CA THR A 235 -41.38 -96.49 23.42
C THR A 235 -40.59 -97.57 24.18
N VAL A 236 -40.78 -97.71 25.50
CA VAL A 236 -40.13 -98.77 26.34
C VAL A 236 -41.12 -99.87 26.75
N SER A 237 -42.12 -100.18 25.91
CA SER A 237 -42.93 -101.40 26.06
C SER A 237 -42.89 -102.31 24.84
N GLU A 238 -41.84 -102.26 24.01
CA GLU A 238 -41.60 -103.28 23.00
C GLU A 238 -40.13 -103.31 22.57
N ASN A 239 -39.53 -104.50 22.74
CA ASN A 239 -38.35 -105.05 22.07
C ASN A 239 -36.95 -104.70 22.60
N GLU A 240 -36.49 -105.64 23.43
CA GLU A 240 -35.12 -106.15 23.46
C GLU A 240 -34.71 -106.70 22.07
N ASN A 241 -33.63 -106.17 21.48
CA ASN A 241 -32.46 -106.94 20.99
C ASN A 241 -31.52 -106.08 20.11
N ASP A 242 -30.24 -106.44 20.18
CA ASP A 242 -29.11 -106.07 19.30
C ASP A 242 -28.32 -104.76 19.55
N SER A 243 -27.51 -104.81 20.60
CA SER A 243 -26.03 -104.86 20.58
C SER A 243 -25.21 -104.40 19.34
N HIS A 244 -24.15 -103.63 19.64
CA HIS A 244 -22.96 -103.20 18.83
C HIS A 244 -23.20 -102.01 17.87
N ASN A 245 -22.47 -100.90 17.91
CA ASN A 245 -21.01 -100.78 18.01
C ASN A 245 -20.57 -99.35 18.41
N LYS A 246 -19.34 -99.24 18.91
CA LYS A 246 -18.66 -98.08 19.50
C LYS A 246 -18.11 -97.05 18.50
N GLU A 247 -17.89 -95.84 19.03
CA GLU A 247 -16.74 -94.90 18.84
C GLU A 247 -16.19 -94.67 17.41
N ASN A 248 -16.10 -93.42 16.95
CA ASN A 248 -14.90 -92.58 17.14
C ASN A 248 -14.95 -91.25 16.34
N ILE A 249 -14.11 -90.34 16.82
CA ILE A 249 -13.94 -88.90 16.64
C ILE A 249 -13.14 -88.50 15.37
N GLN A 250 -13.43 -87.29 14.86
CA GLN A 250 -12.61 -86.37 14.04
C GLN A 250 -11.92 -86.86 12.76
N ALA A 251 -12.33 -86.30 11.62
CA ALA A 251 -11.60 -85.26 10.88
C ALA A 251 -12.21 -85.10 9.48
N ASN A 252 -12.77 -83.92 9.18
CA ASN A 252 -12.75 -83.31 7.84
C ASN A 252 -13.47 -81.96 7.89
N GLU A 253 -12.76 -80.94 8.38
CA GLU A 253 -12.92 -79.60 7.84
C GLU A 253 -12.47 -79.63 6.38
N ILE A 254 -13.11 -78.80 5.53
CA ILE A 254 -13.03 -78.73 4.05
C ILE A 254 -14.20 -79.48 3.38
N THR A 255 -15.36 -78.81 3.31
CA THR A 255 -16.38 -78.92 2.21
C THR A 255 -17.54 -77.92 2.34
N ASN A 256 -17.72 -77.22 3.47
CA ASN A 256 -18.86 -76.33 3.71
C ASN A 256 -18.81 -74.91 3.08
N THR A 257 -18.03 -74.70 2.03
CA THR A 257 -18.06 -73.44 1.25
C THR A 257 -18.76 -73.55 -0.11
N ASN A 258 -19.12 -74.77 -0.56
CA ASN A 258 -19.78 -74.95 -1.87
C ASN A 258 -21.32 -75.04 -1.78
N ASP A 259 -21.87 -75.72 -0.77
CA ASP A 259 -23.35 -75.87 -0.65
C ASP A 259 -24.06 -74.57 -0.26
N ASN A 260 -23.41 -73.67 0.48
CA ASN A 260 -23.99 -72.38 0.84
C ASN A 260 -24.08 -71.43 -0.37
N ASN A 261 -23.22 -71.57 -1.37
CA ASN A 261 -23.25 -70.72 -2.57
C ASN A 261 -24.32 -71.18 -3.57
N GLU A 262 -24.58 -72.49 -3.62
CA GLU A 262 -25.65 -73.07 -4.44
C GLU A 262 -27.03 -72.76 -3.84
N GLN A 263 -27.19 -72.86 -2.51
CA GLN A 263 -28.41 -72.43 -1.81
C GLN A 263 -28.67 -70.91 -1.95
N LEU A 264 -27.63 -70.06 -1.93
CA LEU A 264 -27.77 -68.61 -2.19
C LEU A 264 -28.18 -68.31 -3.64
N SER A 265 -27.80 -69.15 -4.61
CA SER A 265 -28.24 -69.01 -6.00
C SER A 265 -29.71 -69.42 -6.17
N ILE A 266 -30.13 -70.49 -5.48
CA ILE A 266 -31.51 -70.99 -5.49
C ILE A 266 -32.44 -69.99 -4.79
N LEU A 267 -32.04 -69.44 -3.64
CA LEU A 267 -32.81 -68.38 -2.97
C LEU A 267 -32.90 -67.10 -3.81
N ARG A 268 -31.86 -66.75 -4.58
CA ARG A 268 -31.92 -65.59 -5.50
C ARG A 268 -32.89 -65.84 -6.65
N LYS A 269 -32.91 -67.03 -7.25
CA LYS A 269 -33.90 -67.41 -8.27
C LYS A 269 -35.32 -67.42 -7.71
N GLN A 270 -35.55 -68.04 -6.56
CA GLN A 270 -36.85 -68.05 -5.89
C GLN A 270 -37.33 -66.63 -5.52
N LYS A 271 -36.42 -65.76 -5.06
CA LYS A 271 -36.75 -64.34 -4.78
C LYS A 271 -37.10 -63.57 -6.05
N GLN A 272 -36.49 -63.89 -7.19
CA GLN A 272 -36.80 -63.28 -8.49
C GLN A 272 -38.16 -63.77 -9.01
N GLU A 273 -38.46 -65.06 -8.88
CA GLU A 273 -39.75 -65.65 -9.23
C GLU A 273 -40.89 -65.11 -8.35
N LEU A 274 -40.67 -65.00 -7.03
CA LEU A 274 -41.62 -64.35 -6.11
C LEU A 274 -41.84 -62.88 -6.47
N LYS A 275 -40.81 -62.15 -6.91
CA LYS A 275 -40.94 -60.75 -7.33
C LYS A 275 -41.76 -60.60 -8.62
N VAL A 276 -41.69 -61.58 -9.52
CA VAL A 276 -42.54 -61.62 -10.72
C VAL A 276 -43.97 -62.01 -10.36
N SER A 277 -44.18 -62.99 -9.47
CA SER A 277 -45.52 -63.34 -8.97
C SER A 277 -46.20 -62.20 -8.21
N VAL A 278 -45.46 -61.45 -7.39
CA VAL A 278 -46.01 -60.28 -6.66
C VAL A 278 -46.44 -59.17 -7.63
N LYS A 279 -45.67 -58.91 -8.69
CA LYS A 279 -46.07 -57.96 -9.74
C LYS A 279 -47.33 -58.42 -10.48
N ASN A 280 -47.42 -59.70 -10.82
CA ASN A 280 -48.61 -60.26 -11.47
C ASN A 280 -49.85 -60.18 -10.56
N LEU A 281 -49.69 -60.43 -9.26
CA LEU A 281 -50.77 -60.30 -8.27
C LEU A 281 -51.17 -58.83 -8.04
N GLU A 282 -50.24 -57.88 -8.13
CA GLU A 282 -50.55 -56.44 -8.09
C GLU A 282 -51.31 -55.97 -9.33
N GLU A 283 -50.99 -56.53 -10.51
CA GLU A 283 -51.74 -56.28 -11.74
C GLU A 283 -53.13 -56.94 -11.71
N GLU A 284 -53.28 -58.16 -11.19
CA GLU A 284 -54.59 -58.79 -10.94
C GLU A 284 -55.41 -58.00 -9.92
N LYS A 285 -54.81 -57.51 -8.84
CA LYS A 285 -55.48 -56.65 -7.85
C LYS A 285 -55.96 -55.34 -8.48
N LYS A 286 -55.20 -54.76 -9.40
CA LYS A 286 -55.59 -53.55 -10.13
C LYS A 286 -56.76 -53.82 -11.09
N VAL A 287 -56.78 -54.99 -11.74
CA VAL A 287 -57.89 -55.43 -12.60
C VAL A 287 -59.15 -55.72 -11.78
N LEU A 288 -59.02 -56.38 -10.61
CA LEU A 288 -60.13 -56.63 -9.69
C LEU A 288 -60.67 -55.33 -9.07
N SER A 289 -59.81 -54.36 -8.76
CA SER A 289 -60.23 -53.04 -8.28
C SER A 289 -61.03 -52.26 -9.32
N LEU A 290 -60.69 -52.38 -10.61
CA LEU A 290 -61.47 -51.80 -11.71
C LEU A 290 -62.80 -52.54 -11.93
N LYS A 291 -62.85 -53.86 -11.67
CA LYS A 291 -64.07 -54.67 -11.72
C LYS A 291 -65.05 -54.36 -10.57
N ILE A 292 -64.53 -54.09 -9.36
CA ILE A 292 -65.33 -53.66 -8.21
C ILE A 292 -65.92 -52.26 -8.47
N ALA A 293 -65.14 -51.33 -9.02
CA ALA A 293 -65.63 -50.01 -9.39
C ALA A 293 -66.74 -50.07 -10.48
N SER A 294 -66.68 -51.02 -11.43
CA SER A 294 -67.76 -51.21 -12.41
C SER A 294 -69.02 -51.87 -11.83
N LEU A 295 -68.88 -52.71 -10.81
CA LEU A 295 -70.02 -53.38 -10.15
C LEU A 295 -70.72 -52.46 -9.13
N GLU A 296 -70.01 -51.49 -8.56
CA GLU A 296 -70.60 -50.45 -7.70
C GLU A 296 -71.43 -49.45 -8.53
N THR A 297 -71.05 -49.15 -9.77
CA THR A 297 -71.86 -48.34 -10.69
C THR A 297 -73.12 -49.06 -11.18
N GLU A 298 -73.12 -50.40 -11.26
CA GLU A 298 -74.29 -51.21 -11.64
C GLU A 298 -75.25 -51.46 -10.47
N LYS A 299 -74.76 -51.37 -9.21
CA LYS A 299 -75.57 -51.52 -8.00
C LYS A 299 -76.34 -50.25 -7.62
N GLU A 300 -75.86 -49.06 -7.99
CA GLU A 300 -76.60 -47.80 -7.78
C GLU A 300 -77.72 -47.58 -8.82
N GLU A 301 -77.68 -48.25 -9.98
CA GLU A 301 -78.72 -48.13 -11.02
C GLU A 301 -79.95 -49.05 -10.78
N ILE A 302 -79.84 -50.05 -9.91
CA ILE A 302 -80.92 -51.03 -9.60
C ILE A 302 -81.73 -50.65 -8.33
N LEU A 303 -81.29 -49.67 -7.53
CA LEU A 303 -81.96 -49.25 -6.28
C LEU A 303 -82.95 -48.07 -6.44
N ALA A 304 -83.24 -47.64 -7.66
CA ALA A 304 -84.17 -46.52 -7.95
C ALA A 304 -85.58 -46.95 -8.41
N SER A 305 -85.90 -48.25 -8.47
CA SER A 305 -87.22 -48.71 -8.93
C SER A 305 -87.70 -49.98 -8.22
N THR A 306 -88.20 -49.85 -6.98
CA THR A 306 -89.28 -50.71 -6.46
C THR A 306 -89.88 -50.13 -5.18
N LYS A 307 -91.09 -49.60 -5.32
CA LYS A 307 -92.03 -49.23 -4.26
C LYS A 307 -93.26 -50.12 -4.43
N VAL A 308 -93.81 -50.63 -3.33
CA VAL A 308 -95.17 -51.21 -3.07
C VAL A 308 -94.99 -52.38 -2.07
N GLU A 309 -95.23 -52.21 -0.76
CA GLU A 309 -96.51 -52.28 -0.01
C GLU A 309 -96.96 -53.72 0.33
N SER A 310 -97.02 -54.07 1.63
CA SER A 310 -98.19 -54.69 2.29
C SER A 310 -97.88 -55.21 3.72
N LYS A 311 -98.93 -55.21 4.54
CA LYS A 311 -99.04 -55.35 6.01
C LYS A 311 -99.01 -56.82 6.47
N HIS A 312 -98.62 -57.10 7.73
CA HIS A 312 -99.51 -57.72 8.74
C HIS A 312 -98.90 -57.85 10.16
N THR A 313 -99.79 -58.14 11.11
CA THR A 313 -99.79 -57.82 12.54
C THR A 313 -99.85 -59.08 13.44
N GLU A 314 -99.28 -58.92 14.63
CA GLU A 314 -99.44 -59.55 15.96
C GLU A 314 -100.63 -60.46 16.37
N LYS A 315 -100.30 -61.37 17.32
CA LYS A 315 -101.05 -62.01 18.47
C LYS A 315 -101.88 -63.29 18.27
N GLN A 316 -101.68 -64.29 19.15
CA GLN A 316 -102.50 -64.65 20.34
C GLN A 316 -102.29 -66.12 20.79
N GLY A 317 -102.61 -66.49 22.05
CA GLY A 317 -102.50 -67.87 22.59
C GLY A 317 -103.68 -68.36 23.45
N GLN A 318 -103.56 -69.62 23.91
CA GLN A 318 -104.14 -70.35 25.08
C GLN A 318 -105.56 -71.05 25.10
N LYS A 319 -105.56 -72.21 25.83
CA LYS A 319 -106.61 -73.06 26.51
C LYS A 319 -107.33 -74.19 25.73
N GLU A 320 -107.93 -75.29 26.27
CA GLU A 320 -107.86 -76.23 27.45
C GLU A 320 -109.22 -77.01 27.51
N SER A 321 -109.30 -78.31 27.92
CA SER A 321 -110.43 -79.06 28.62
C SER A 321 -110.79 -80.52 28.16
N GLN A 322 -111.57 -81.28 28.97
CA GLN A 322 -111.56 -82.74 29.32
C GLN A 322 -112.84 -83.63 29.05
N LEU A 323 -112.71 -85.00 29.08
CA LEU A 323 -113.48 -86.16 29.70
C LEU A 323 -115.02 -86.52 29.37
N PRO A 324 -115.72 -87.57 29.94
CA PRO A 324 -115.99 -88.99 29.47
C PRO A 324 -117.48 -89.53 29.68
N LEU A 325 -117.82 -90.86 29.64
CA LEU A 325 -118.96 -91.54 30.39
C LEU A 325 -119.05 -93.13 30.30
N VAL A 326 -120.04 -93.77 30.98
CA VAL A 326 -120.03 -95.01 31.86
C VAL A 326 -121.34 -95.91 31.76
N ASN A 327 -121.37 -97.13 32.40
CA ASN A 327 -122.49 -97.94 33.06
C ASN A 327 -123.32 -99.08 32.31
N VAL A 328 -123.99 -100.14 32.87
CA VAL A 328 -124.10 -100.92 34.18
C VAL A 328 -125.13 -102.13 34.13
N ASP A 329 -125.00 -103.12 35.05
CA ASP A 329 -125.90 -104.14 35.75
C ASP A 329 -126.89 -105.17 35.11
N GLN A 330 -127.04 -106.40 35.69
CA GLN A 330 -128.02 -106.77 36.78
C GLN A 330 -128.12 -108.30 37.10
N SER A 331 -128.71 -108.69 38.26
CA SER A 331 -128.47 -109.94 39.01
C SER A 331 -129.63 -110.97 39.16
N LEU A 332 -129.26 -112.23 39.47
CA LEU A 332 -129.81 -113.22 40.45
C LEU A 332 -131.25 -113.79 40.33
N SER A 333 -131.37 -115.13 40.22
CA SER A 333 -132.05 -116.00 41.21
C SER A 333 -132.26 -117.44 40.68
N ASN A 334 -132.03 -118.43 41.55
CA ASN A 334 -132.47 -119.85 41.50
C ASN A 334 -131.33 -120.89 41.44
N GLU A 335 -130.71 -120.91 42.62
CA GLU A 335 -129.60 -121.66 43.17
C GLU A 335 -129.97 -123.07 43.64
N LEU A 336 -130.25 -124.01 42.74
CA LEU A 336 -130.31 -125.45 43.10
C LEU A 336 -129.82 -126.43 42.01
N ALA A 337 -129.55 -125.92 40.80
CA ALA A 337 -128.67 -126.56 39.80
C ALA A 337 -127.18 -126.20 40.00
N THR A 338 -126.91 -125.27 40.93
CA THR A 338 -125.62 -124.59 41.17
C THR A 338 -124.52 -125.49 41.67
N LEU A 339 -124.79 -126.56 42.43
CA LEU A 339 -123.74 -127.37 43.06
C LEU A 339 -123.00 -128.36 42.14
N ARG A 340 -123.56 -128.73 40.97
CA ARG A 340 -122.83 -129.55 39.98
C ARG A 340 -122.09 -128.73 38.93
N SER A 341 -122.47 -127.46 38.73
CA SER A 341 -121.69 -126.51 37.91
C SER A 341 -120.50 -125.93 38.66
N THR A 342 -120.60 -125.71 39.99
CA THR A 342 -119.53 -125.10 40.78
C THR A 342 -118.26 -125.93 40.84
N VAL A 343 -118.33 -127.27 40.78
CA VAL A 343 -117.12 -128.11 40.75
C VAL A 343 -116.37 -127.94 39.43
N LYS A 344 -117.09 -127.82 38.30
CA LYS A 344 -116.50 -127.64 36.98
C LYS A 344 -115.94 -126.23 36.79
N VAL A 345 -116.66 -125.23 37.29
CA VAL A 345 -116.20 -123.84 37.34
C VAL A 345 -114.95 -123.71 38.21
N LYS A 346 -114.84 -124.45 39.32
CA LYS A 346 -113.63 -124.41 40.18
C LYS A 346 -112.40 -125.02 39.50
N GLU A 347 -112.54 -125.99 38.59
CA GLU A 347 -111.43 -126.50 37.78
C GLU A 347 -110.99 -125.51 36.69
N GLU A 348 -111.96 -124.85 36.04
CA GLU A 348 -111.68 -123.75 35.09
C GLU A 348 -111.03 -122.55 35.82
N GLU A 349 -111.44 -122.24 37.04
CA GLU A 349 -110.87 -121.16 37.88
C GLU A 349 -109.41 -121.47 38.29
N ILE A 350 -109.07 -122.74 38.53
CA ILE A 350 -107.69 -123.15 38.83
C ILE A 350 -106.79 -123.02 37.60
N GLU A 351 -107.29 -123.31 36.41
CA GLU A 351 -106.51 -123.17 35.18
C GLU A 351 -106.36 -121.69 34.76
N GLU A 352 -107.39 -120.87 34.95
CA GLU A 352 -107.30 -119.40 34.86
C GLU A 352 -106.29 -118.83 35.86
N LEU A 353 -106.23 -119.35 37.09
CA LEU A 353 -105.25 -118.91 38.09
C LEU A 353 -103.81 -119.25 37.68
N LYS A 354 -103.58 -120.37 36.98
CA LYS A 354 -102.25 -120.71 36.43
C LYS A 354 -101.87 -119.80 35.28
N ASP A 355 -102.79 -119.51 34.37
CA ASP A 355 -102.54 -118.58 33.27
C ASP A 355 -102.30 -117.16 33.80
N MET A 356 -103.04 -116.71 34.81
CA MET A 356 -102.74 -115.46 35.51
C MET A 356 -101.39 -115.49 36.22
N LEU A 357 -100.98 -116.60 36.84
CA LEU A 357 -99.64 -116.69 37.44
C LEU A 357 -98.52 -116.62 36.40
N LYS A 358 -98.77 -117.17 35.21
CA LYS A 358 -97.82 -117.12 34.08
C LYS A 358 -97.74 -115.72 33.49
N ASP A 359 -98.86 -115.02 33.38
CA ASP A 359 -98.94 -113.61 32.98
C ASP A 359 -98.33 -112.68 34.04
N VAL A 360 -98.50 -112.98 35.32
CA VAL A 360 -97.80 -112.26 36.41
C VAL A 360 -96.30 -112.54 36.35
N GLY A 361 -95.89 -113.77 36.01
CA GLY A 361 -94.49 -114.13 35.80
C GLY A 361 -93.86 -113.41 34.60
N SER A 362 -94.56 -113.32 33.46
CA SER A 362 -94.10 -112.60 32.27
C SER A 362 -94.06 -111.09 32.51
N THR A 363 -95.10 -110.51 33.11
CA THR A 363 -95.12 -109.08 33.47
C THR A 363 -94.09 -108.72 34.53
N LEU A 364 -93.73 -109.62 35.46
CA LEU A 364 -92.66 -109.37 36.43
C LEU A 364 -91.27 -109.38 35.76
N VAL A 365 -91.07 -110.23 34.75
CA VAL A 365 -89.84 -110.25 33.94
C VAL A 365 -89.78 -109.00 33.06
N GLU A 366 -90.88 -108.62 32.40
CA GLU A 366 -90.98 -107.39 31.60
C GLU A 366 -90.77 -106.14 32.46
N THR A 367 -91.34 -106.05 33.66
CA THR A 367 -91.13 -104.91 34.56
C THR A 367 -89.69 -104.86 35.08
N LYS A 368 -89.03 -106.00 35.30
CA LYS A 368 -87.61 -106.06 35.66
C LYS A 368 -86.71 -105.66 34.48
N GLU A 369 -87.05 -106.08 33.26
CA GLU A 369 -86.32 -105.72 32.04
C GLU A 369 -86.52 -104.24 31.69
N ASN A 370 -87.74 -103.72 31.85
CA ASN A 370 -88.07 -102.31 31.75
C ASN A 370 -87.37 -101.47 32.83
N SER A 371 -87.31 -101.94 34.08
CA SER A 371 -86.57 -101.28 35.16
C SER A 371 -85.06 -101.21 34.90
N LYS A 372 -84.49 -102.28 34.31
CA LYS A 372 -83.09 -102.29 33.88
C LYS A 372 -82.84 -101.33 32.71
N SER A 373 -83.77 -101.29 31.74
CA SER A 373 -83.71 -100.32 30.64
C SER A 373 -83.85 -98.87 31.12
N ALA A 374 -84.69 -98.61 32.13
CA ALA A 374 -84.85 -97.30 32.74
C ALA A 374 -83.58 -96.84 33.47
N ALA A 375 -82.92 -97.74 34.20
CA ALA A 375 -81.63 -97.47 34.83
C ALA A 375 -80.52 -97.20 33.80
N ASP A 376 -80.54 -97.89 32.65
CA ASP A 376 -79.61 -97.63 31.55
C ASP A 376 -79.91 -96.29 30.84
N PHE A 377 -81.18 -95.89 30.72
CA PHE A 377 -81.56 -94.55 30.24
C PHE A 377 -81.16 -93.45 31.21
N GLU A 378 -81.32 -93.64 32.52
CA GLU A 378 -80.85 -92.69 33.54
C GLU A 378 -79.33 -92.51 33.50
N ARG A 379 -78.58 -93.60 33.35
CA ARG A 379 -77.12 -93.54 33.16
C ARG A 379 -76.74 -92.77 31.89
N LYS A 380 -77.45 -93.01 30.78
CA LYS A 380 -77.23 -92.30 29.52
C LYS A 380 -77.61 -90.82 29.61
N ALA A 381 -78.68 -90.49 30.33
CA ALA A 381 -79.09 -89.11 30.60
C ALA A 381 -78.05 -88.37 31.45
N HIS A 382 -77.53 -89.01 32.50
CA HIS A 382 -76.43 -88.46 33.30
C HIS A 382 -75.15 -88.27 32.48
N GLN A 383 -74.79 -89.23 31.63
CA GLN A 383 -73.62 -89.10 30.75
C GLN A 383 -73.77 -87.93 29.76
N LEU A 384 -74.94 -87.80 29.14
CA LEU A 384 -75.24 -86.66 28.25
C LEU A 384 -75.24 -85.33 28.99
N GLN A 385 -75.72 -85.30 30.24
CA GLN A 385 -75.69 -84.09 31.05
C GLN A 385 -74.25 -83.66 31.36
N ILE A 386 -73.38 -84.61 31.71
CA ILE A 386 -71.94 -84.34 31.91
C ILE A 386 -71.31 -83.80 30.63
N GLU A 387 -71.60 -84.41 29.47
CA GLU A 387 -71.08 -83.97 28.18
C GLU A 387 -71.60 -82.56 27.80
N VAL A 388 -72.86 -82.24 28.10
CA VAL A 388 -73.42 -80.90 27.90
C VAL A 388 -72.71 -79.88 28.79
N ASP A 389 -72.44 -80.21 30.04
CA ASP A 389 -71.76 -79.32 30.98
C ASP A 389 -70.28 -79.11 30.59
N GLU A 390 -69.60 -80.15 30.11
CA GLU A 390 -68.26 -80.06 29.52
C GLU A 390 -68.23 -79.16 28.28
N LYS A 391 -69.18 -79.35 27.35
CA LYS A 391 -69.29 -78.51 26.14
C LYS A 391 -69.65 -77.07 26.46
N LYS A 392 -70.46 -76.84 27.50
CA LYS A 392 -70.77 -75.50 27.99
C LYS A 392 -69.54 -74.80 28.57
N ASN A 393 -68.73 -75.52 29.35
CA ASN A 393 -67.45 -75.00 29.84
C ASN A 393 -66.46 -74.73 28.70
N GLU A 394 -66.35 -75.62 27.72
CA GLU A 394 -65.50 -75.41 26.53
C GLU A 394 -65.94 -74.16 25.75
N LEU A 395 -67.25 -73.97 25.58
CA LEU A 395 -67.81 -72.77 24.94
C LEU A 395 -67.53 -71.49 25.74
N GLU A 396 -67.61 -71.54 27.07
CA GLU A 396 -67.29 -70.42 27.96
C GLU A 396 -65.80 -70.04 27.85
N ILE A 397 -64.90 -71.03 27.83
CA ILE A 397 -63.46 -70.84 27.63
C ILE A 397 -63.20 -70.21 26.27
N LEU A 398 -63.82 -70.70 25.19
CA LEU A 398 -63.68 -70.14 23.85
C LEU A 398 -64.21 -68.70 23.76
N ARG A 399 -65.32 -68.38 24.46
CA ARG A 399 -65.84 -67.01 24.55
C ARG A 399 -64.86 -66.08 25.26
N LEU A 400 -64.27 -66.52 26.37
CA LEU A 400 -63.25 -65.76 27.09
C LEU A 400 -61.99 -65.57 26.24
N GLN A 401 -61.52 -66.61 25.54
CA GLN A 401 -60.38 -66.53 24.63
C GLN A 401 -60.64 -65.56 23.47
N ASN A 402 -61.80 -65.63 22.82
CA ASN A 402 -62.18 -64.71 21.76
C ASN A 402 -62.31 -63.27 22.27
N SER A 403 -62.91 -63.06 23.45
CA SER A 403 -63.00 -61.74 24.09
C SER A 403 -61.61 -61.17 24.34
N ASN A 404 -60.71 -61.95 24.93
CA ASN A 404 -59.33 -61.51 25.19
C ASN A 404 -58.59 -61.19 23.89
N ALA A 405 -58.68 -62.06 22.87
CA ALA A 405 -58.08 -61.83 21.56
C ALA A 405 -58.62 -60.56 20.89
N LEU A 406 -59.92 -60.27 21.03
CA LEU A 406 -60.52 -59.03 20.52
C LEU A 406 -59.94 -57.80 21.21
N THR A 407 -59.83 -57.83 22.55
CA THR A 407 -59.26 -56.70 23.30
C THR A 407 -57.78 -56.48 22.98
N ASP A 408 -57.00 -57.54 22.74
CA ASP A 408 -55.61 -57.42 22.36
C ASP A 408 -55.45 -56.93 20.91
N TYR A 409 -56.34 -57.33 20.02
CA TYR A 409 -56.42 -56.78 18.67
C TYR A 409 -56.76 -55.28 18.70
N GLU A 410 -57.70 -54.85 19.54
CA GLU A 410 -58.04 -53.43 19.70
C GLU A 410 -56.87 -52.62 20.27
N LYS A 411 -56.17 -53.14 21.29
CA LYS A 411 -54.97 -52.50 21.85
C LYS A 411 -53.85 -52.38 20.82
N THR A 412 -53.59 -53.45 20.06
CA THR A 412 -52.54 -53.44 19.03
C THR A 412 -52.89 -52.50 17.89
N LYS A 413 -54.15 -52.49 17.43
CA LYS A 413 -54.65 -51.54 16.43
C LYS A 413 -54.50 -50.09 16.92
N ALA A 414 -54.91 -49.78 18.15
CA ALA A 414 -54.77 -48.44 18.73
C ALA A 414 -53.29 -48.01 18.84
N SER A 415 -52.41 -48.92 19.27
CA SER A 415 -50.96 -48.68 19.32
C SER A 415 -50.37 -48.41 17.93
N LEU A 416 -50.81 -49.15 16.92
CA LEU A 416 -50.34 -48.99 15.55
C LEU A 416 -50.82 -47.68 14.93
N THR A 417 -52.08 -47.30 15.15
CA THR A 417 -52.62 -46.00 14.73
C THR A 417 -51.83 -44.85 15.35
N LYS A 418 -51.53 -44.93 16.65
CA LYS A 418 -50.72 -43.92 17.33
C LYS A 418 -49.31 -43.80 16.74
N LYS A 419 -48.65 -44.93 16.48
CA LYS A 419 -47.34 -44.94 15.80
C LYS A 419 -47.41 -44.35 14.39
N TYR A 420 -48.49 -44.60 13.65
CA TYR A 420 -48.69 -44.05 12.32
C TYR A 420 -48.84 -42.51 12.36
N GLU A 421 -49.61 -41.99 13.31
CA GLU A 421 -49.73 -40.54 13.55
C GLU A 421 -48.41 -39.90 13.97
N GLU A 422 -47.64 -40.55 14.85
CA GLU A 422 -46.31 -40.07 15.25
C GLU A 422 -45.36 -39.97 14.06
N VAL A 423 -45.36 -40.97 13.16
CA VAL A 423 -44.54 -40.95 11.93
C VAL A 423 -45.01 -39.86 10.96
N LEU A 424 -46.32 -39.65 10.82
CA LEU A 424 -46.88 -38.56 10.00
C LEU A 424 -46.43 -37.19 10.50
N ASN A 425 -46.49 -36.97 11.81
CA ASN A 425 -46.05 -35.71 12.42
C ASN A 425 -44.54 -35.48 12.22
N GLN A 426 -43.72 -36.52 12.43
CA GLN A 426 -42.27 -36.45 12.18
C GLN A 426 -41.96 -36.14 10.70
N LEU A 427 -42.73 -36.72 9.78
CA LEU A 427 -42.57 -36.46 8.36
C LEU A 427 -42.92 -35.00 8.05
N GLU A 428 -43.99 -34.45 8.61
CA GLU A 428 -44.37 -33.05 8.40
C GLU A 428 -43.32 -32.07 8.95
N ASP A 429 -42.78 -32.35 10.14
CA ASP A 429 -41.71 -31.54 10.73
C ASP A 429 -40.42 -31.61 9.88
N SER A 430 -40.11 -32.78 9.32
CA SER A 430 -38.98 -32.93 8.40
C SER A 430 -39.18 -32.11 7.11
N PHE A 431 -40.40 -32.05 6.57
CA PHE A 431 -40.73 -31.22 5.41
C PHE A 431 -40.59 -29.73 5.72
N LYS A 432 -41.08 -29.28 6.89
CA LYS A 432 -40.91 -27.89 7.35
C LYS A 432 -39.41 -27.55 7.45
N ARG A 433 -38.60 -28.45 8.00
CA ARG A 433 -37.15 -28.26 8.12
C ARG A 433 -36.44 -28.20 6.77
N ILE A 434 -36.79 -29.09 5.83
CA ILE A 434 -36.24 -29.08 4.46
C ILE A 434 -36.57 -27.76 3.75
N LYS A 435 -37.81 -27.27 3.87
CA LYS A 435 -38.23 -26.00 3.27
C LYS A 435 -37.43 -24.82 3.84
N GLN A 436 -37.21 -24.80 5.15
CA GLN A 436 -36.39 -23.79 5.80
C GLN A 436 -34.93 -23.83 5.31
N LEU A 437 -34.31 -25.01 5.29
CA LEU A 437 -32.94 -25.20 4.80
C LEU A 437 -32.79 -24.81 3.32
N THR A 438 -33.82 -25.05 2.51
CA THR A 438 -33.84 -24.65 1.10
C THR A 438 -33.81 -23.13 0.94
N ASN A 439 -34.59 -22.41 1.75
CA ASN A 439 -34.57 -20.95 1.75
C ASN A 439 -33.23 -20.39 2.24
N GLU A 440 -32.67 -20.93 3.32
CA GLU A 440 -31.35 -20.55 3.84
C GLU A 440 -30.25 -20.76 2.78
N ASN A 441 -30.28 -21.88 2.04
CA ASN A 441 -29.35 -22.13 0.93
C ASN A 441 -29.52 -21.15 -0.24
N GLN A 442 -30.75 -20.76 -0.57
CA GLN A 442 -30.98 -19.73 -1.60
C GLN A 442 -30.43 -18.37 -1.19
N GLU A 443 -30.58 -17.97 0.07
CA GLU A 443 -30.00 -16.73 0.59
C GLU A 443 -28.47 -16.77 0.62
N LEU A 444 -27.89 -17.89 1.04
CA LEU A 444 -26.44 -18.09 1.02
C LEU A 444 -25.89 -18.04 -0.41
N SER A 445 -26.59 -18.66 -1.37
CA SER A 445 -26.23 -18.61 -2.80
C SER A 445 -26.17 -17.17 -3.32
N LYS A 446 -27.20 -16.35 -3.01
CA LYS A 446 -27.21 -14.92 -3.37
C LYS A 446 -26.05 -14.15 -2.72
N LYS A 447 -25.72 -14.44 -1.46
CA LYS A 447 -24.58 -13.80 -0.77
C LYS A 447 -23.26 -14.17 -1.43
N VAL A 448 -23.08 -15.44 -1.83
CA VAL A 448 -21.88 -15.90 -2.55
C VAL A 448 -21.75 -15.18 -3.89
N GLU A 449 -22.84 -15.03 -4.64
CA GLU A 449 -22.83 -14.30 -5.92
C GLU A 449 -22.43 -12.83 -5.75
N VAL A 450 -22.96 -12.15 -4.72
CA VAL A 450 -22.55 -10.78 -4.38
C VAL A 450 -21.06 -10.71 -4.03
N LEU A 451 -20.56 -11.63 -3.20
CA LEU A 451 -19.13 -11.68 -2.85
C LEU A 451 -18.24 -11.92 -4.07
N ASP A 452 -18.64 -12.78 -5.00
CA ASP A 452 -17.89 -13.02 -6.25
C ASP A 452 -17.80 -11.76 -7.12
N THR A 453 -18.90 -10.99 -7.22
CA THR A 453 -18.86 -9.70 -7.94
C THR A 453 -17.97 -8.67 -7.26
N GLN A 454 -17.93 -8.64 -5.93
CA GLN A 454 -17.03 -7.77 -5.16
C GLN A 454 -15.57 -8.19 -5.34
N LEU A 455 -15.28 -9.49 -5.29
CA LEU A 455 -13.94 -10.04 -5.53
C LEU A 455 -13.42 -9.66 -6.91
N LYS A 456 -14.25 -9.78 -7.95
CA LYS A 456 -13.92 -9.35 -9.32
C LYS A 456 -13.61 -7.85 -9.40
N LYS A 457 -14.37 -7.00 -8.70
CA LYS A 457 -14.11 -5.56 -8.65
C LYS A 457 -12.77 -5.23 -7.97
N VAL A 458 -12.48 -5.89 -6.85
CA VAL A 458 -11.22 -5.73 -6.13
C VAL A 458 -10.04 -6.18 -7.00
N SER A 459 -10.14 -7.34 -7.63
CA SER A 459 -9.12 -7.86 -8.55
C SER A 459 -8.85 -6.88 -9.72
N LEU A 460 -9.88 -6.30 -10.32
CA LEU A 460 -9.72 -5.27 -11.36
C LEU A 460 -9.02 -4.01 -10.84
N SER A 461 -9.32 -3.59 -9.61
CA SER A 461 -8.67 -2.44 -8.98
C SER A 461 -7.20 -2.71 -8.65
N GLU A 462 -6.88 -3.93 -8.23
CA GLU A 462 -5.51 -4.38 -7.96
C GLU A 462 -4.66 -4.37 -9.23
N VAL A 463 -5.19 -4.87 -10.34
CA VAL A 463 -4.51 -4.81 -11.65
C VAL A 463 -4.24 -3.37 -12.09
N LYS A 464 -5.21 -2.45 -11.89
CA LYS A 464 -5.03 -1.02 -12.21
C LYS A 464 -3.95 -0.37 -11.34
N LEU A 465 -3.99 -0.60 -10.03
CA LEU A 465 -3.00 -0.07 -9.08
C LEU A 465 -1.60 -0.64 -9.37
N SER A 466 -1.50 -1.93 -9.70
CA SER A 466 -0.24 -2.56 -10.13
C SER A 466 0.31 -1.92 -11.41
N GLY A 467 -0.55 -1.64 -12.39
CA GLY A 467 -0.18 -0.89 -13.60
C GLY A 467 0.35 0.51 -13.30
N GLN A 468 -0.32 1.25 -12.41
CA GLN A 468 0.13 2.57 -11.95
C GLN A 468 1.47 2.50 -11.20
N ALA A 469 1.64 1.54 -10.29
CA ALA A 469 2.90 1.33 -9.58
C ALA A 469 4.06 1.07 -10.55
N ASN A 470 3.85 0.23 -11.57
CA ASN A 470 4.85 -0.03 -12.61
C ASN A 470 5.20 1.21 -13.44
N SER A 471 4.23 2.08 -13.74
CA SER A 471 4.50 3.35 -14.42
C SER A 471 5.34 4.31 -13.57
N LEU A 472 5.03 4.42 -12.27
CA LEU A 472 5.77 5.26 -11.33
C LEU A 472 7.19 4.74 -11.10
N ILE A 473 7.39 3.41 -11.07
CA ILE A 473 8.73 2.81 -10.98
C ILE A 473 9.56 3.21 -12.20
N LYS A 474 9.01 3.10 -13.41
CA LYS A 474 9.71 3.51 -14.64
C LYS A 474 10.06 5.00 -14.66
N GLU A 475 9.17 5.86 -14.16
CA GLU A 475 9.42 7.30 -14.04
C GLU A 475 10.52 7.59 -13.00
N LYS A 476 10.46 6.96 -11.84
CA LYS A 476 11.49 7.05 -10.81
C LYS A 476 12.87 6.66 -11.36
N ASP A 477 12.96 5.58 -12.13
CA ASP A 477 14.22 5.14 -12.73
C ASP A 477 14.74 6.15 -13.77
N LYS A 478 13.87 6.76 -14.57
CA LYS A 478 14.23 7.84 -15.49
C LYS A 478 14.76 9.07 -14.76
N LEU A 479 14.05 9.51 -13.71
CA LEU A 479 14.46 10.66 -12.89
C LEU A 479 15.80 10.39 -12.19
N LYS A 480 16.02 9.16 -11.71
CA LYS A 480 17.29 8.75 -11.11
C LYS A 480 18.44 8.82 -12.12
N ALA A 481 18.23 8.33 -13.35
CA ALA A 481 19.23 8.44 -14.42
C ALA A 481 19.53 9.90 -14.79
N GLN A 482 18.52 10.76 -14.84
CA GLN A 482 18.69 12.21 -15.04
C GLN A 482 19.51 12.85 -13.91
N LEU A 483 19.25 12.49 -12.66
CA LEU A 483 19.95 13.01 -11.49
C LEU A 483 21.43 12.57 -11.49
N GLU A 484 21.73 11.32 -11.86
CA GLU A 484 23.11 10.86 -12.04
C GLU A 484 23.84 11.63 -13.16
N SER A 485 23.17 11.91 -14.28
CA SER A 485 23.75 12.71 -15.37
C SER A 485 24.02 14.16 -14.94
N MET A 486 23.11 14.77 -14.17
CA MET A 486 23.26 16.12 -13.63
C MET A 486 24.42 16.20 -12.63
N ASN A 487 24.57 15.18 -11.77
CA ASN A 487 25.69 15.12 -10.85
C ASN A 487 27.04 14.97 -11.56
N LYS A 488 27.11 14.17 -12.64
CA LYS A 488 28.31 14.11 -13.49
C LYS A 488 28.60 15.47 -14.11
N ALA A 489 27.61 16.13 -14.70
CA ALA A 489 27.76 17.47 -15.26
C ALA A 489 28.21 18.51 -14.23
N LYS A 490 27.72 18.43 -12.99
CA LYS A 490 28.14 19.29 -11.89
C LYS A 490 29.61 19.06 -11.52
N SER A 491 30.05 17.82 -11.42
CA SER A 491 31.47 17.52 -11.15
C SER A 491 32.41 18.01 -12.26
N THR A 492 31.97 17.93 -13.52
CA THR A 492 32.74 18.51 -14.64
C THR A 492 32.75 20.03 -14.60
N ASP A 493 31.64 20.68 -14.25
CA ASP A 493 31.58 22.14 -14.11
C ASP A 493 32.48 22.65 -12.97
N GLU A 494 32.55 21.94 -11.84
CA GLU A 494 33.46 22.23 -10.74
C GLU A 494 34.94 22.11 -11.18
N ASN A 495 35.28 21.06 -11.94
CA ASN A 495 36.62 20.89 -12.50
C ASN A 495 36.97 22.02 -13.50
N ILE A 496 36.05 22.36 -14.42
CA ILE A 496 36.25 23.44 -15.39
C ILE A 496 36.43 24.78 -14.67
N LYS A 497 35.66 25.06 -13.60
CA LYS A 497 35.83 26.26 -12.78
C LYS A 497 37.22 26.30 -12.11
N LEU A 498 37.69 25.18 -11.61
CA LEU A 498 39.02 25.09 -11.00
C LEU A 498 40.13 25.30 -12.05
N GLU A 499 39.99 24.71 -13.25
CA GLU A 499 40.89 24.99 -14.38
C GLU A 499 40.85 26.45 -14.81
N LEU A 500 39.66 27.07 -14.91
CA LEU A 500 39.49 28.46 -15.29
C LEU A 500 40.15 29.40 -14.27
N THR A 501 40.00 29.14 -12.97
CA THR A 501 40.68 29.92 -11.92
C THR A 501 42.20 29.78 -12.00
N ASN A 502 42.71 28.58 -12.27
CA ASN A 502 44.15 28.34 -12.48
C ASN A 502 44.67 29.06 -13.73
N LEU A 503 43.94 29.00 -14.85
CA LEU A 503 44.27 29.72 -16.07
C LEU A 503 44.24 31.23 -15.86
N LYS A 504 43.25 31.76 -15.14
CA LYS A 504 43.15 33.18 -14.80
C LYS A 504 44.34 33.65 -13.94
N ASN A 505 44.73 32.85 -12.94
CA ASN A 505 45.92 33.13 -12.12
C ASN A 505 47.20 33.12 -12.96
N THR A 506 47.32 32.16 -13.88
CA THR A 506 48.47 32.07 -14.80
C THR A 506 48.53 33.24 -15.76
N LEU A 507 47.38 33.65 -16.32
CA LEU A 507 47.25 34.81 -17.19
C LEU A 507 47.67 36.08 -16.46
N SER A 508 47.15 36.31 -15.25
CA SER A 508 47.51 37.49 -14.44
C SER A 508 49.02 37.56 -14.13
N ARG A 509 49.66 36.42 -13.84
CA ARG A 509 51.12 36.36 -13.68
C ARG A 509 51.86 36.72 -14.97
N LYS A 510 51.40 36.21 -16.12
CA LYS A 510 51.99 36.52 -17.43
C LYS A 510 51.81 38.00 -17.80
N GLU A 511 50.65 38.60 -17.51
CA GLU A 511 50.39 40.02 -17.71
C GLU A 511 51.33 40.89 -16.87
N LYS A 512 51.58 40.51 -15.61
CA LYS A 512 52.54 41.21 -14.76
C LYS A 512 53.97 41.14 -15.34
N ILE A 513 54.41 39.95 -15.76
CA ILE A 513 55.73 39.77 -16.39
C ILE A 513 55.81 40.59 -17.68
N LEU A 514 54.76 40.58 -18.51
CA LEU A 514 54.69 41.38 -19.73
C LEU A 514 54.90 42.87 -19.41
N SER A 515 54.16 43.41 -18.44
CA SER A 515 54.29 44.81 -18.02
C SER A 515 55.69 45.15 -17.49
N GLU A 516 56.29 44.26 -16.70
CA GLU A 516 57.69 44.41 -16.23
C GLU A 516 58.68 44.43 -17.41
N THR A 517 58.50 43.53 -18.39
CA THR A 517 59.36 43.49 -19.59
C THR A 517 59.16 44.72 -20.49
N GLU A 518 57.93 45.19 -20.67
CA GLU A 518 57.64 46.41 -21.43
C GLU A 518 58.29 47.64 -20.80
N ASN A 519 58.23 47.75 -19.46
CA ASN A 519 58.91 48.82 -18.73
C ASN A 519 60.44 48.72 -18.88
N ARG A 520 61.01 47.51 -18.84
CA ARG A 520 62.45 47.30 -19.08
C ARG A 520 62.85 47.69 -20.50
N VAL A 521 62.03 47.38 -21.50
CA VAL A 521 62.27 47.78 -22.90
C VAL A 521 62.23 49.30 -23.04
N LYS A 522 61.26 49.98 -22.42
CA LYS A 522 61.20 51.46 -22.42
C LYS A 522 62.46 52.08 -21.80
N TYR A 523 62.90 51.56 -20.65
CA TYR A 523 64.13 52.02 -20.01
C TYR A 523 65.36 51.86 -20.92
N LEU A 524 65.52 50.68 -21.53
CA LEU A 524 66.64 50.42 -22.44
C LEU A 524 66.57 51.29 -23.70
N GLN A 525 65.37 51.61 -24.18
CA GLN A 525 65.18 52.52 -25.30
C GLN A 525 65.58 53.96 -24.95
N GLU A 526 65.24 54.44 -23.75
CA GLU A 526 65.69 55.74 -23.24
C GLU A 526 67.21 55.79 -23.07
N GLU A 527 67.81 54.73 -22.53
CA GLU A 527 69.27 54.61 -22.38
C GLU A 527 69.98 54.60 -23.75
N LYS A 528 69.44 53.85 -24.72
CA LYS A 528 69.92 53.86 -26.11
C LYS A 528 69.85 55.26 -26.73
N ASN A 529 68.77 55.99 -26.51
CA ASN A 529 68.61 57.36 -27.03
C ASN A 529 69.67 58.29 -26.41
N LYS A 530 69.85 58.25 -25.08
CA LYS A 530 70.91 59.02 -24.39
C LYS A 530 72.30 58.72 -24.95
N LEU A 531 72.63 57.43 -25.12
CA LEU A 531 73.91 57.02 -25.67
C LEU A 531 74.09 57.50 -27.12
N ASN A 532 73.01 57.46 -27.92
CA ASN A 532 73.02 57.97 -29.28
C ASN A 532 73.23 59.49 -29.33
N ASP A 533 72.60 60.25 -28.44
CA ASP A 533 72.81 61.69 -28.31
C ASP A 533 74.26 62.00 -27.93
N SER A 534 74.83 61.29 -26.95
CA SER A 534 76.25 61.41 -26.60
C SER A 534 77.18 61.00 -27.75
N LEU A 535 76.83 59.99 -28.53
CA LEU A 535 77.59 59.60 -29.72
C LEU A 535 77.55 60.69 -30.80
N ILE A 536 76.40 61.33 -31.01
CA ILE A 536 76.26 62.47 -31.93
C ILE A 536 77.13 63.63 -31.44
N GLU A 537 77.09 63.96 -30.15
CA GLU A 537 77.91 65.01 -29.55
C GLU A 537 79.41 64.73 -29.75
N LEU A 538 79.87 63.51 -29.43
CA LEU A 538 81.27 63.11 -29.65
C LEU A 538 81.67 63.17 -31.13
N LYS A 539 80.78 62.79 -32.06
CA LYS A 539 81.03 62.93 -33.50
C LYS A 539 81.16 64.40 -33.91
N VAL A 540 80.33 65.29 -33.37
CA VAL A 540 80.42 66.74 -33.63
C VAL A 540 81.74 67.30 -33.07
N GLN A 541 82.10 66.95 -31.83
CA GLN A 541 83.37 67.37 -31.22
C GLN A 541 84.57 66.86 -32.03
N SER A 542 84.56 65.59 -32.44
CA SER A 542 85.62 65.01 -33.29
C SER A 542 85.74 65.77 -34.62
N LYS A 543 84.63 66.10 -35.28
CA LYS A 543 84.63 66.90 -36.51
C LYS A 543 85.20 68.31 -36.29
N GLN A 544 84.89 68.95 -35.16
CA GLN A 544 85.45 70.24 -34.80
C GLN A 544 86.96 70.18 -34.55
N LEU A 545 87.45 69.13 -33.87
CA LEU A 545 88.87 68.90 -33.64
C LEU A 545 89.63 68.68 -34.95
N ILE A 546 89.08 67.85 -35.86
CA ILE A 546 89.65 67.65 -37.20
C ILE A 546 89.70 68.98 -37.97
N GLY A 547 88.66 69.82 -37.86
CA GLY A 547 88.66 71.17 -38.45
C GLY A 547 89.79 72.05 -37.90
N LYS A 548 89.96 72.08 -36.58
CA LYS A 548 91.06 72.81 -35.92
C LYS A 548 92.44 72.28 -36.29
N GLU A 549 92.59 70.96 -36.43
CA GLU A 549 93.83 70.33 -36.87
C GLU A 549 94.17 70.78 -38.30
N SER A 550 93.18 70.79 -39.21
CA SER A 550 93.37 71.32 -40.56
C SER A 550 93.73 72.81 -40.58
N GLU A 551 93.10 73.64 -39.74
CA GLU A 551 93.46 75.07 -39.59
C GLU A 551 94.89 75.23 -39.07
N TYR A 552 95.30 74.42 -38.10
CA TYR A 552 96.66 74.41 -37.56
C TYR A 552 97.68 74.01 -38.62
N ASP A 553 97.42 72.98 -39.41
CA ASP A 553 98.29 72.57 -40.52
C ASP A 553 98.40 73.65 -41.60
N GLN A 554 97.31 74.34 -41.93
CA GLN A 554 97.36 75.50 -42.83
C GLN A 554 98.21 76.64 -42.25
N MET A 555 98.05 76.95 -40.96
CA MET A 555 98.87 77.96 -40.29
C MET A 555 100.35 77.57 -40.25
N LYS A 556 100.64 76.31 -39.95
CA LYS A 556 102.00 75.75 -39.97
C LYS A 556 102.63 75.84 -41.37
N GLY A 557 101.86 75.55 -42.42
CA GLY A 557 102.28 75.74 -43.82
C GLY A 557 102.65 77.19 -44.12
N LYS A 558 101.75 78.14 -43.80
CA LYS A 558 102.01 79.59 -43.97
C LYS A 558 103.25 80.06 -43.21
N LEU A 559 103.44 79.58 -41.98
CA LEU A 559 104.61 79.92 -41.18
C LEU A 559 105.90 79.36 -41.79
N SER A 560 105.84 78.15 -42.35
CA SER A 560 106.96 77.55 -43.07
C SER A 560 107.32 78.34 -44.32
N GLU A 561 106.33 78.75 -45.12
CA GLU A 561 106.54 79.62 -46.30
C GLU A 561 107.16 80.97 -45.91
N LEU A 562 106.65 81.59 -44.84
CA LEU A 562 107.19 82.85 -44.33
C LEU A 562 108.64 82.68 -43.85
N ASN A 563 108.94 81.57 -43.17
CA ASN A 563 110.29 81.26 -42.72
C ASN A 563 111.24 81.01 -43.90
N GLU A 564 110.78 80.33 -44.96
CA GLU A 564 111.57 80.15 -46.19
C GLU A 564 111.82 81.49 -46.90
N LYS A 565 110.81 82.37 -46.96
CA LYS A 565 110.96 83.73 -47.50
C LYS A 565 111.98 84.53 -46.69
N LEU A 566 111.85 84.54 -45.36
CA LEU A 566 112.80 85.22 -44.48
C LEU A 566 114.22 84.68 -44.67
N HIS A 567 114.38 83.37 -44.82
CA HIS A 567 115.69 82.76 -45.08
C HIS A 567 116.27 83.21 -46.42
N LYS A 568 115.44 83.33 -47.47
CA LYS A 568 115.85 83.90 -48.77
C LYS A 568 116.26 85.37 -48.62
N ASP A 569 115.44 86.19 -47.96
CA ASP A 569 115.72 87.61 -47.72
C ASP A 569 117.03 87.79 -46.91
N VAL A 570 117.28 86.96 -45.90
CA VAL A 570 118.53 86.95 -45.12
C VAL A 570 119.72 86.53 -45.99
N THR A 571 119.55 85.53 -46.85
CA THR A 571 120.61 85.07 -47.75
C THR A 571 120.95 86.14 -48.79
N GLU A 572 119.93 86.79 -49.37
CA GLU A 572 120.09 87.90 -50.29
C GLU A 572 120.73 89.11 -49.61
N GLY A 573 120.26 89.46 -48.40
CA GLY A 573 120.87 90.49 -47.57
C GLY A 573 122.34 90.20 -47.27
N ASN A 574 122.71 88.94 -46.98
CA ASN A 574 124.10 88.52 -46.80
C ASN A 574 124.92 88.66 -48.10
N ILE A 575 124.36 88.33 -49.27
CA ILE A 575 125.03 88.52 -50.56
C ILE A 575 125.28 90.02 -50.81
N GLN A 576 124.28 90.86 -50.58
CA GLN A 576 124.41 92.32 -50.71
C GLN A 576 125.45 92.88 -49.73
N LEU A 577 125.43 92.43 -48.47
CA LEU A 577 126.42 92.81 -47.46
C LEU A 577 127.83 92.40 -47.91
N ASN A 578 128.01 91.17 -48.38
CA ASN A 578 129.30 90.70 -48.90
C ASN A 578 129.77 91.53 -50.11
N LYS A 579 128.85 91.95 -50.99
CA LYS A 579 129.16 92.84 -52.11
C LYS A 579 129.65 94.21 -51.63
N VAL A 580 128.96 94.80 -50.65
CA VAL A 580 129.38 96.07 -50.02
C VAL A 580 130.73 95.92 -49.31
N ILE A 581 130.98 94.79 -48.64
CA ILE A 581 132.28 94.50 -48.01
C ILE A 581 133.38 94.43 -49.08
N LEU A 582 133.14 93.80 -50.23
CA LEU A 582 134.09 93.75 -51.34
C LEU A 582 134.33 95.15 -51.95
N GLU A 583 133.29 95.95 -52.15
CA GLU A 583 133.41 97.33 -52.62
C GLU A 583 134.17 98.19 -51.62
N ARG A 584 133.87 98.07 -50.32
CA ARG A 584 134.63 98.70 -49.24
C ARG A 584 136.09 98.29 -49.30
N ASN A 585 136.42 97.01 -49.48
CA ASN A 585 137.80 96.54 -49.58
C ASN A 585 138.50 97.07 -50.84
N LYS A 586 137.79 97.21 -51.97
CA LYS A 586 138.33 97.86 -53.18
C LYS A 586 138.61 99.35 -52.94
N LEU A 587 137.70 100.04 -52.27
CA LEU A 587 137.86 101.44 -51.90
C LEU A 587 139.03 101.61 -50.92
N ILE A 588 139.17 100.73 -49.93
CA ILE A 588 140.32 100.71 -49.01
C ILE A 588 141.61 100.56 -49.81
N LYS A 589 141.70 99.57 -50.71
CA LYS A 589 142.88 99.42 -51.59
C LYS A 589 143.14 100.66 -52.44
N ARG A 590 142.09 101.30 -52.95
CA ARG A 590 142.24 102.52 -53.75
C ARG A 590 142.71 103.71 -52.90
N VAL A 591 142.28 103.78 -51.66
CA VAL A 591 142.76 104.77 -50.68
C VAL A 591 144.23 104.49 -50.37
N GLU A 592 144.62 103.23 -50.12
CA GLU A 592 146.02 102.81 -49.93
C GLU A 592 146.89 103.18 -51.15
N GLU A 593 146.42 102.89 -52.38
CA GLU A 593 147.12 103.30 -53.62
C GLU A 593 147.26 104.82 -53.76
N LEU A 594 146.22 105.58 -53.40
CA LEU A 594 146.27 107.04 -53.43
C LEU A 594 147.17 107.60 -52.33
N GLU A 595 147.23 106.92 -51.18
CA GLU A 595 148.14 107.25 -50.08
C GLU A 595 149.60 107.00 -50.49
N ASP A 596 149.88 105.87 -51.17
CA ASP A 596 151.18 105.59 -51.77
C ASP A 596 151.55 106.63 -52.83
N GLN A 597 150.64 106.97 -53.75
CA GLN A 597 150.87 108.03 -54.74
C GLN A 597 151.10 109.40 -54.10
N TYR A 598 150.36 109.72 -53.03
CA TYR A 598 150.57 110.96 -52.28
C TYR A 598 151.94 110.98 -51.61
N ASN A 599 152.38 109.85 -51.05
CA ASN A 599 153.71 109.71 -50.46
C ASN A 599 154.82 109.83 -51.52
N ASP A 600 154.66 109.22 -52.69
CA ASP A 600 155.61 109.38 -53.82
C ASP A 600 155.74 110.85 -54.27
N VAL A 601 154.62 111.58 -54.38
CA VAL A 601 154.61 113.02 -54.73
C VAL A 601 155.24 113.86 -53.62
N LYS A 602 155.01 113.51 -52.35
CA LYS A 602 155.60 114.19 -51.19
C LYS A 602 157.12 114.02 -51.16
N ASP A 603 157.62 112.84 -51.50
CA ASP A 603 159.06 112.56 -51.54
C ASP A 603 159.73 113.25 -52.75
N PHE A 604 159.05 113.34 -53.90
CA PHE A 604 159.50 114.13 -55.05
C PHE A 604 159.58 115.64 -54.73
N ASN A 605 158.62 116.16 -53.96
CA ASN A 605 158.59 117.57 -53.55
C ASN A 605 159.64 117.88 -52.46
N SER A 606 160.01 116.89 -51.65
CA SER A 606 161.12 116.99 -50.69
C SER A 606 162.47 117.01 -51.39
N SER A 607 162.64 116.26 -52.48
CA SER A 607 163.84 116.27 -53.33
C SER A 607 163.99 117.55 -54.19
N SER A 608 162.88 118.20 -54.56
CA SER A 608 162.93 119.43 -55.37
C SER A 608 163.26 120.70 -54.56
N ASN A 609 163.09 120.69 -53.23
CA ASN A 609 163.42 121.84 -52.38
C ASN A 609 164.90 121.90 -51.97
N GLU A 610 165.63 120.78 -51.93
CA GLU A 610 167.08 120.78 -51.63
C GLU A 610 167.94 121.43 -52.74
N ILE A 611 167.45 121.47 -54.00
CA ILE A 611 168.17 122.07 -55.14
C ILE A 611 168.01 123.60 -55.20
N VAL A 612 166.98 124.16 -54.56
CA VAL A 612 166.70 125.62 -54.58
C VAL A 612 167.50 126.38 -53.51
N ASP A 613 167.91 125.73 -52.42
CA ASP A 613 168.70 126.36 -51.35
C ASP A 613 170.21 126.55 -51.69
N GLU A 614 170.76 125.86 -52.69
CA GLU A 614 172.14 126.08 -53.15
C GLU A 614 172.31 127.29 -54.10
N LEU A 615 171.23 127.80 -54.73
CA LEU A 615 171.31 128.85 -55.76
C LEU A 615 171.21 130.30 -55.24
N LYS A 616 170.90 130.55 -53.97
CA LYS A 616 170.81 131.91 -53.38
C LYS A 616 172.04 132.37 -52.59
N LYS A 617 173.13 131.58 -52.51
CA LYS A 617 174.39 131.97 -51.86
C LYS A 617 175.41 132.69 -52.79
N LYS A 618 174.97 133.17 -53.96
CA LYS A 618 175.82 133.93 -54.89
C LYS A 618 175.06 135.04 -55.66
N ASN A 619 174.50 135.99 -54.90
CA ASN A 619 174.49 137.44 -55.19
C ASN A 619 173.78 138.20 -54.07
#